data_AF-A0AAP0G0R0-F1
#
_entry.id   AF-A0AAP0G0R0-F1
#
_cell.length_a   1.000
_cell.length_b   1.000
_cell.length_c   1.000
_cell.angle_alpha   90.00
_cell.angle_beta   90.00
_cell.angle_gamma   90.00
#
_symmetry.space_group_name_H-M   'P 1'
#
loop_
_entity.id
_entity.type
_entity.pdbx_description
1 polymer ?
#
loop_
_entity_poly.entity_id
_entity_poly.type
_entity_poly.pdbx_seq_one_letter_code
_entity_poly.pdbx_strand_id
1 'polypeptide(L)'
;MLYGCLIPISLYISIEIVKVLQSTFINQDQDMYCTEVDQPARARTSNLNEELGQVNTILSDKTGTLTCNSMEFLRCSIAGVDYGWGNTVVDKVLCTGTQDGEIGFQPEASSVNTHANGGVLRRNVKGFSFIDDRLMSGSWVNEGHHDIIQMLFRVLAVCHTAIPVVDSKYDDISYEAESPDEATFVVAARELGFKFYEKTQESISLHEFETSLGRMMDRTYKILCTLLFSSSRKRMSVIIMTEEGQILIFCKGAYSAIFSRLAKDEQIYVPATRDHINEYSESGLRTMVIAYCMVIEEEFNILYEEFSKASNSVSCNRDEMVDAAAEKIERDLILLGATAVEDRLQKGVNTFFKNGLPLFYLFCNFHFFSICLWVYLD
;
A
#
# COMPACT_ATOMS: atom_id res chain seq x y z
N MET A 1 41.66 31.64 49.38
CA MET A 1 41.34 30.42 50.16
C MET A 1 39.93 30.46 50.73
N LEU A 2 39.45 31.54 51.38
CA LEU A 2 38.09 31.57 51.97
C LEU A 2 36.92 31.34 50.99
N TYR A 3 37.02 31.80 49.74
CA TYR A 3 35.97 31.64 48.72
C TYR A 3 36.14 30.39 47.83
N GLY A 4 37.10 29.50 48.12
CA GLY A 4 37.36 28.30 47.31
C GLY A 4 36.26 27.24 47.35
N CYS A 5 35.35 27.33 48.32
CA CYS A 5 34.20 26.42 48.47
C CYS A 5 32.90 26.95 47.83
N LEU A 6 32.92 28.12 47.18
CA LEU A 6 31.72 28.70 46.54
C LEU A 6 31.21 27.86 45.35
N ILE A 7 32.13 27.22 44.61
CA ILE A 7 31.80 26.26 43.58
C ILE A 7 32.39 24.91 44.02
N PRO A 8 31.58 24.01 44.60
CA PRO A 8 32.08 22.74 45.11
C PRO A 8 32.50 21.82 43.97
N ILE A 9 33.73 21.31 44.02
CA ILE A 9 34.26 20.32 43.06
C ILE A 9 33.41 19.03 43.07
N SER A 10 32.80 18.70 44.21
CA SER A 10 31.88 17.56 44.35
C SER A 10 30.61 17.68 43.51
N LEU A 11 30.17 18.89 43.13
CA LEU A 11 28.97 19.11 42.33
C LEU A 11 29.05 18.38 40.98
N TYR A 12 30.18 18.48 40.29
CA TYR A 12 30.39 17.83 38.99
C TYR A 12 30.30 16.31 39.10
N ILE A 13 30.94 15.72 40.12
CA ILE A 13 30.93 14.27 40.35
C ILE A 13 29.52 13.80 40.72
N SER A 14 28.80 14.54 41.56
CA SER A 14 27.43 14.20 41.95
C SER A 14 26.47 14.23 40.76
N ILE A 15 26.58 15.22 39.85
CA ILE A 15 25.74 15.29 38.64
C ILE A 15 26.01 14.10 37.71
N GLU A 16 27.27 13.74 37.48
CA GLU A 16 27.62 12.58 36.65
C GLU A 16 27.06 11.27 37.20
N ILE A 17 27.14 11.06 38.53
CA ILE A 17 26.55 9.88 39.18
C ILE A 17 25.03 9.85 38.98
N VAL A 18 24.35 10.98 39.16
CA VAL A 18 22.90 11.08 38.95
C VAL A 18 22.52 10.75 37.50
N LYS A 19 23.25 11.27 36.52
CA LYS A 19 23.03 10.99 35.09
C LYS A 19 23.17 9.50 34.74
N VAL A 20 24.15 8.81 35.33
CA VAL A 20 24.36 7.37 35.16
C VAL A 20 23.24 6.55 35.83
N LEU A 21 22.78 6.97 37.00
CA LEU A 21 21.64 6.31 37.67
C LEU A 21 20.35 6.48 36.87
N GLN A 22 20.09 7.67 36.34
CA GLN A 22 18.95 7.95 35.46
C GLN A 22 18.97 7.08 34.18
N SER A 23 20.12 6.95 33.52
CA SER A 23 20.22 6.09 32.32
C SER A 23 19.99 4.61 32.66
N THR A 24 20.39 4.17 33.85
CA THR A 24 20.11 2.81 34.33
C THR A 24 18.61 2.58 34.54
N PHE A 25 17.88 3.57 35.08
CA PHE A 25 16.42 3.47 35.22
C PHE A 25 15.71 3.42 33.87
N ILE A 26 16.11 4.24 32.90
CA ILE A 26 15.56 4.18 31.53
C ILE A 26 15.74 2.78 30.93
N ASN A 27 16.89 2.15 31.15
CA ASN A 27 17.19 0.81 30.60
C ASN A 27 16.41 -0.32 31.29
N GLN A 28 15.93 -0.11 32.51
CA GLN A 28 15.20 -1.10 33.32
C GLN A 28 13.69 -0.91 33.25
N ASP A 29 13.21 0.11 32.55
CA ASP A 29 11.80 0.40 32.40
C ASP A 29 11.09 -0.68 31.57
N GLN A 30 10.02 -1.27 32.13
CA GLN A 30 9.23 -2.29 31.47
C GLN A 30 8.24 -1.70 30.45
N ASP A 31 7.83 -0.45 30.63
CA ASP A 31 6.88 0.20 29.71
C ASP A 31 7.55 0.55 28.37
N MET A 32 8.88 0.72 28.36
CA MET A 32 9.68 0.98 27.16
C MET A 32 10.33 -0.28 26.56
N TYR A 33 9.86 -1.48 26.93
CA TYR A 33 10.35 -2.74 26.41
C TYR A 33 9.53 -3.21 25.19
N CYS A 34 10.22 -3.48 24.08
CA CYS A 34 9.59 -3.96 22.86
C CYS A 34 9.55 -5.50 22.83
N THR A 35 8.35 -6.06 22.99
CA THR A 35 8.12 -7.52 23.01
C THR A 35 8.31 -8.20 21.66
N GLU A 36 8.10 -7.48 20.54
CA GLU A 36 8.19 -8.05 19.18
C GLU A 36 9.63 -8.36 18.78
N VAL A 37 10.57 -7.51 19.21
CA VAL A 37 12.00 -7.61 18.88
C VAL A 37 12.83 -8.12 20.06
N ASP A 38 12.20 -8.33 21.23
CA ASP A 38 12.86 -8.70 22.49
C ASP A 38 14.00 -7.72 22.84
N GLN A 39 13.68 -6.42 22.86
CA GLN A 39 14.66 -5.36 23.09
C GLN A 39 14.16 -4.30 24.09
N PRO A 40 14.91 -4.01 25.18
CA PRO A 40 14.62 -2.89 26.06
C PRO A 40 15.10 -1.56 25.46
N ALA A 41 14.58 -0.45 25.99
CA ALA A 41 15.16 0.87 25.77
C ALA A 41 16.64 0.89 26.22
N ARG A 42 17.49 1.55 25.44
CA ARG A 42 18.92 1.63 25.72
C ARG A 42 19.44 3.05 25.58
N ALA A 43 19.66 3.72 26.71
CA ALA A 43 20.36 4.99 26.78
C ALA A 43 21.85 4.79 26.48
N ARG A 44 22.31 5.25 25.31
CA ARG A 44 23.73 5.17 24.90
C ARG A 44 24.59 6.30 25.47
N THR A 45 23.97 7.44 25.79
CA THR A 45 24.63 8.64 26.29
C THR A 45 23.87 9.16 27.51
N SER A 46 24.49 9.15 28.70
CA SER A 46 23.89 9.64 29.95
C SER A 46 23.85 11.17 30.04
N ASN A 47 24.66 11.87 29.24
CA ASN A 47 24.82 13.33 29.34
C ASN A 47 23.58 14.12 28.94
N LEU A 48 22.70 13.51 28.13
CA LEU A 48 21.56 14.15 27.47
C LEU A 48 20.21 13.84 28.16
N ASN A 49 20.21 13.12 29.28
CA ASN A 49 18.96 12.72 29.94
C ASN A 49 18.10 13.92 30.35
N GLU A 50 18.72 15.03 30.75
CA GLU A 50 18.05 16.27 31.11
C GLU A 50 17.54 17.06 29.90
N GLU A 51 18.18 16.92 28.74
CA GLU A 51 17.74 17.55 27.49
C GLU A 51 16.44 16.92 26.98
N LEU A 52 16.18 15.64 27.27
CA LEU A 52 14.91 14.97 26.93
C LEU A 52 13.69 15.68 27.51
N GLY A 53 13.82 16.31 28.69
CA GLY A 53 12.75 17.10 29.31
C GLY A 53 12.59 18.51 28.73
N GLN A 54 13.50 18.93 27.85
CA GLN A 54 13.52 20.25 27.21
C GLN A 54 13.27 20.17 25.69
N VAL A 55 12.86 19.00 25.19
CA VAL A 55 12.60 18.82 23.76
C VAL A 55 11.34 19.58 23.38
N ASN A 56 11.50 20.62 22.58
CA ASN A 56 10.39 21.39 22.03
C ASN A 56 9.95 20.87 20.65
N THR A 57 10.87 20.30 19.89
CA THR A 57 10.63 19.88 18.50
C THR A 57 11.17 18.48 18.29
N ILE A 58 10.37 17.61 17.70
CA ILE A 58 10.78 16.26 17.35
C ILE A 58 10.90 16.19 15.82
N LEU A 59 11.99 15.59 15.35
CA LEU A 59 12.19 15.27 13.94
C LEU A 59 12.09 13.75 13.80
N SER A 60 11.15 13.26 12.98
CA SER A 60 10.93 11.83 12.80
C SER A 60 11.06 11.45 11.33
N ASP A 61 11.69 10.29 11.09
CA ASP A 61 11.65 9.67 9.76
C ASP A 61 10.27 9.02 9.54
N LYS A 62 9.78 8.99 8.31
CA LYS A 62 8.50 8.33 8.02
C LYS A 62 8.67 6.81 8.03
N THR A 63 9.62 6.33 7.24
CA THR A 63 9.73 4.90 6.93
C THR A 63 10.45 4.17 8.06
N GLY A 64 9.82 3.14 8.62
CA GLY A 64 10.42 2.34 9.69
C GLY A 64 10.41 2.98 11.08
N THR A 65 9.97 4.24 11.21
CA THR A 65 9.72 4.88 12.52
C THR A 65 8.23 5.14 12.74
N LEU A 66 7.52 5.71 11.77
CA LEU A 66 6.07 5.91 11.89
C LEU A 66 5.29 4.77 11.27
N THR A 67 5.78 4.26 10.14
CA THR A 67 5.15 3.15 9.43
C THR A 67 5.88 1.84 9.69
N CYS A 68 5.13 0.75 9.69
CA CYS A 68 5.66 -0.61 9.76
C CYS A 68 6.16 -1.11 8.39
N ASN A 69 6.02 -0.31 7.33
CA ASN A 69 6.23 -0.72 5.94
C ASN A 69 5.47 -2.03 5.60
N SER A 70 4.26 -2.15 6.15
CA SER A 70 3.36 -3.29 5.94
C SER A 70 2.13 -2.76 5.24
N MET A 71 2.07 -2.99 3.93
CA MET A 71 0.98 -2.58 3.06
C MET A 71 -0.20 -3.54 3.20
N GLU A 72 -1.41 -3.01 3.27
CA GLU A 72 -2.62 -3.81 3.38
C GLU A 72 -3.73 -3.32 2.46
N PHE A 73 -4.31 -4.26 1.71
CA PHE A 73 -5.48 -3.98 0.89
C PHE A 73 -6.70 -3.80 1.80
N LEU A 74 -7.32 -2.61 1.76
CA LEU A 74 -8.43 -2.26 2.68
C LEU A 74 -9.74 -1.94 1.96
N ARG A 75 -9.69 -1.11 0.92
CA ARG A 75 -10.88 -0.66 0.19
C ARG A 75 -10.62 -0.65 -1.31
N CYS A 76 -11.69 -0.68 -2.09
CA CYS A 76 -11.64 -0.45 -3.51
C CYS A 76 -12.96 0.12 -4.03
N SER A 77 -12.87 0.94 -5.07
CA SER A 77 -14.01 1.45 -5.82
C SER A 77 -14.05 0.73 -7.15
N ILE A 78 -15.15 0.03 -7.46
CA ILE A 78 -15.31 -0.71 -8.72
C ILE A 78 -16.62 -0.30 -9.37
N ALA A 79 -16.60 0.07 -10.66
CA ALA A 79 -17.78 0.56 -11.39
C ALA A 79 -18.53 1.69 -10.64
N GLY A 80 -17.79 2.57 -9.95
CA GLY A 80 -18.36 3.68 -9.17
C GLY A 80 -19.03 3.27 -7.84
N VAL A 81 -18.86 2.03 -7.38
CA VAL A 81 -19.34 1.55 -6.08
C VAL A 81 -18.15 1.35 -5.15
N ASP A 82 -18.24 1.87 -3.92
CA ASP A 82 -17.25 1.66 -2.86
C ASP A 82 -17.44 0.30 -2.17
N TYR A 83 -16.33 -0.39 -1.94
CA TYR A 83 -16.24 -1.70 -1.29
C TYR A 83 -15.14 -1.73 -0.23
N GLY A 84 -15.39 -2.52 0.80
CA GLY A 84 -14.46 -2.73 1.91
C GLY A 84 -14.90 -1.99 3.17
N TRP A 85 -15.15 -2.75 4.23
CA TRP A 85 -15.43 -2.23 5.57
C TRP A 85 -14.16 -2.33 6.43
N GLY A 86 -13.29 -1.33 6.27
CA GLY A 86 -12.10 -1.17 7.08
C GLY A 86 -12.05 0.25 7.63
N ASN A 87 -12.23 0.41 8.94
CA ASN A 87 -11.98 1.69 9.59
C ASN A 87 -10.47 1.84 9.75
N THR A 88 -9.88 2.83 9.10
CA THR A 88 -8.50 3.21 9.38
C THR A 88 -8.40 3.67 10.82
N VAL A 89 -7.19 3.65 11.38
CA VAL A 89 -6.99 4.21 12.73
C VAL A 89 -7.30 5.72 12.74
N VAL A 90 -7.14 6.40 11.58
CA VAL A 90 -7.52 7.80 11.37
C VAL A 90 -9.03 8.00 11.45
N ASP A 91 -9.82 7.16 10.77
CA ASP A 91 -11.29 7.20 10.82
C ASP A 91 -11.81 7.02 12.24
N LYS A 92 -11.20 6.11 13.00
CA LYS A 92 -11.57 5.89 14.42
C LYS A 92 -11.31 7.14 15.27
N VAL A 93 -10.24 7.89 15.00
CA VAL A 93 -9.91 9.13 15.72
C VAL A 93 -10.84 10.28 15.31
N LEU A 94 -11.17 10.43 14.04
CA LEU A 94 -12.10 11.44 13.55
C LEU A 94 -13.52 11.24 14.10
N CYS A 95 -14.01 10.00 14.09
CA CYS A 95 -15.34 9.66 14.63
C CYS A 95 -15.44 9.80 16.15
N THR A 96 -14.32 9.72 16.88
CA THR A 96 -14.30 9.90 18.35
C THR A 96 -14.07 11.34 18.79
N GLY A 97 -13.79 12.26 17.87
CA GLY A 97 -13.59 13.69 18.15
C GLY A 97 -14.85 14.47 18.53
N THR A 98 -16.00 13.81 18.73
CA THR A 98 -17.28 14.48 19.07
C THR A 98 -17.85 14.16 20.45
N GLN A 99 -17.20 13.35 21.29
CA GLN A 99 -17.64 13.16 22.69
C GLN A 99 -16.48 13.14 23.67
N ASP A 100 -16.40 14.18 24.49
CA ASP A 100 -15.60 14.22 25.71
C ASP A 100 -16.05 13.10 26.66
N GLY A 101 -15.23 12.06 26.81
CA GLY A 101 -15.45 10.95 27.73
C GLY A 101 -14.24 10.03 27.81
N GLU A 102 -13.82 9.70 29.03
CA GLU A 102 -12.58 9.01 29.40
C GLU A 102 -12.23 7.79 28.54
N ILE A 103 -10.99 7.77 28.05
CA ILE A 103 -10.42 6.67 27.26
C ILE A 103 -10.07 5.51 28.19
N GLY A 104 -10.98 4.56 28.33
CA GLY A 104 -10.65 3.21 28.80
C GLY A 104 -9.93 2.43 27.72
N PHE A 105 -8.59 2.40 27.74
CA PHE A 105 -7.81 1.43 26.97
C PHE A 105 -8.00 0.04 27.59
N GLN A 106 -8.97 -0.72 27.08
CA GLN A 106 -9.01 -2.15 27.30
C GLN A 106 -8.18 -2.83 26.19
N PRO A 107 -7.18 -3.65 26.52
CA PRO A 107 -6.39 -4.36 25.52
C PRO A 107 -7.24 -5.50 24.97
N GLU A 108 -8.02 -5.25 23.93
CA GLU A 108 -8.69 -6.33 23.21
C GLU A 108 -7.67 -7.02 22.29
N ALA A 109 -6.99 -8.01 22.88
CA ALA A 109 -6.67 -9.22 22.15
C ALA A 109 -7.98 -9.76 21.54
N SER A 110 -7.99 -9.97 20.22
CA SER A 110 -8.96 -10.83 19.54
C SER A 110 -10.44 -10.44 19.74
N SER A 111 -10.89 -9.31 19.18
CA SER A 111 -12.32 -9.05 19.05
C SER A 111 -12.89 -9.81 17.83
N VAL A 112 -13.37 -11.02 18.12
CA VAL A 112 -14.34 -11.76 17.34
C VAL A 112 -15.55 -10.86 17.04
N ASN A 113 -15.78 -10.53 15.77
CA ASN A 113 -17.03 -9.91 15.34
C ASN A 113 -18.17 -10.91 15.59
N THR A 114 -19.07 -10.54 16.51
CA THR A 114 -20.34 -11.23 16.70
C THR A 114 -21.40 -10.54 15.84
N HIS A 115 -22.21 -11.35 15.16
CA HIS A 115 -23.27 -11.05 14.17
C HIS A 115 -22.72 -10.98 12.72
N ALA A 116 -22.90 -11.96 11.82
CA ALA A 116 -23.96 -12.95 11.66
C ALA A 116 -23.46 -14.33 11.16
N ASN A 117 -24.17 -15.38 11.61
CA ASN A 117 -24.19 -16.80 11.21
C ASN A 117 -23.26 -17.28 10.08
N GLY A 118 -22.29 -18.12 10.47
CA GLY A 118 -21.52 -18.97 9.56
C GLY A 118 -20.02 -18.92 9.88
N GLY A 119 -19.60 -19.62 10.94
CA GLY A 119 -18.22 -19.63 11.40
C GLY A 119 -17.25 -20.20 10.36
N VAL A 120 -16.63 -19.32 9.58
CA VAL A 120 -15.36 -19.60 8.92
C VAL A 120 -14.29 -18.91 9.76
N LEU A 121 -13.44 -19.71 10.40
CA LEU A 121 -12.25 -19.25 11.10
C LEU A 121 -11.31 -18.61 10.05
N ARG A 122 -11.45 -17.30 9.83
CA ARG A 122 -10.70 -16.62 8.76
C ARG A 122 -9.22 -16.58 9.14
N ARG A 123 -8.36 -17.07 8.23
CA ARG A 123 -6.90 -16.93 8.38
C ARG A 123 -6.55 -15.44 8.35
N ASN A 124 -5.72 -15.01 9.28
CA ASN A 124 -5.09 -13.69 9.20
C ASN A 124 -4.02 -13.75 8.10
N VAL A 125 -4.31 -13.16 6.94
CA VAL A 125 -3.41 -13.15 5.78
C VAL A 125 -2.64 -11.83 5.80
N LYS A 126 -1.31 -11.91 5.87
CA LYS A 126 -0.46 -10.72 5.83
C LYS A 126 -0.69 -9.98 4.51
N GLY A 127 -0.97 -8.68 4.60
CA GLY A 127 -1.22 -7.83 3.44
C GLY A 127 -2.68 -7.75 2.98
N PHE A 128 -3.61 -8.44 3.67
CA PHE A 128 -5.02 -8.42 3.29
C PHE A 128 -5.92 -8.22 4.52
N SER A 129 -6.53 -7.03 4.59
CA SER A 129 -7.46 -6.64 5.65
C SER A 129 -8.82 -6.20 5.09
N PHE A 130 -9.08 -6.54 3.83
CA PHE A 130 -10.32 -6.21 3.14
C PHE A 130 -11.45 -7.13 3.58
N ILE A 131 -12.58 -6.52 3.95
CA ILE A 131 -13.77 -7.23 4.43
C ILE A 131 -14.97 -6.65 3.71
N ASP A 132 -15.56 -7.40 2.79
CA ASP A 132 -16.84 -7.05 2.17
C ASP A 132 -17.56 -8.32 1.73
N ASP A 133 -18.70 -8.62 2.35
CA ASP A 133 -19.45 -9.84 2.06
C ASP A 133 -20.00 -9.87 0.62
N ARG A 134 -20.08 -8.70 -0.05
CA ARG A 134 -20.50 -8.58 -1.45
C ARG A 134 -19.45 -9.11 -2.42
N LEU A 135 -18.17 -8.88 -2.15
CA LEU A 135 -17.07 -9.31 -3.03
C LEU A 135 -16.44 -10.63 -2.59
N MET A 136 -16.42 -10.91 -1.30
CA MET A 136 -15.71 -12.06 -0.74
C MET A 136 -16.43 -13.38 -1.05
N SER A 137 -15.68 -14.49 -0.98
CA SER A 137 -16.22 -15.85 -1.12
C SER A 137 -16.96 -16.13 -2.45
N GLY A 138 -16.60 -15.41 -3.52
CA GLY A 138 -17.23 -15.56 -4.83
C GLY A 138 -18.60 -14.86 -4.95
N SER A 139 -19.03 -14.13 -3.93
CA SER A 139 -20.28 -13.36 -3.96
C SER A 139 -20.28 -12.26 -5.03
N TRP A 140 -19.10 -11.82 -5.48
CA TRP A 140 -18.95 -10.80 -6.54
C TRP A 140 -19.67 -11.17 -7.84
N VAL A 141 -19.94 -12.46 -8.06
CA VAL A 141 -20.71 -12.96 -9.20
C VAL A 141 -22.17 -12.48 -9.19
N ASN A 142 -22.72 -12.20 -8.01
CA ASN A 142 -24.11 -11.76 -7.84
C ASN A 142 -24.28 -10.24 -7.99
N GLU A 143 -23.18 -9.49 -8.06
CA GLU A 143 -23.21 -8.04 -8.22
C GLU A 143 -23.58 -7.66 -9.66
N GLY A 144 -24.30 -6.55 -9.82
CA GLY A 144 -24.81 -6.12 -11.13
C GLY A 144 -23.72 -5.81 -12.17
N HIS A 145 -22.49 -5.52 -11.72
CA HIS A 145 -21.34 -5.22 -12.56
C HIS A 145 -20.25 -6.31 -12.48
N HIS A 146 -20.66 -7.58 -12.37
CA HIS A 146 -19.73 -8.71 -12.21
C HIS A 146 -18.62 -8.76 -13.28
N ASP A 147 -18.89 -8.34 -14.52
CA ASP A 147 -17.91 -8.31 -15.61
C ASP A 147 -16.76 -7.33 -15.34
N ILE A 148 -17.08 -6.14 -14.83
CA ILE A 148 -16.10 -5.09 -14.49
C ILE A 148 -15.30 -5.53 -13.26
N ILE A 149 -15.96 -6.14 -12.28
CA ILE A 149 -15.32 -6.68 -11.07
C ILE A 149 -14.33 -7.78 -11.43
N GLN A 150 -14.75 -8.73 -12.27
CA GLN A 150 -13.89 -9.81 -12.77
C GLN A 150 -12.68 -9.23 -13.52
N MET A 151 -12.90 -8.24 -14.39
CA MET A 151 -11.80 -7.60 -15.12
C MET A 151 -10.82 -6.89 -14.18
N LEU A 152 -11.31 -6.18 -13.17
CA LEU A 152 -10.44 -5.49 -12.20
C LEU A 152 -9.56 -6.49 -11.44
N PHE A 153 -10.14 -7.61 -10.98
CA PHE A 153 -9.38 -8.64 -10.28
C PHE A 153 -8.38 -9.36 -11.20
N ARG A 154 -8.72 -9.58 -12.48
CA ARG A 154 -7.77 -10.04 -13.49
C ARG A 154 -6.60 -9.08 -13.65
N VAL A 155 -6.85 -7.76 -13.70
CA VAL A 155 -5.77 -6.76 -13.77
C VAL A 155 -4.86 -6.84 -12.55
N LEU A 156 -5.42 -6.98 -11.34
CA LEU A 156 -4.62 -7.16 -10.11
C LEU A 156 -3.77 -8.44 -10.14
N ALA A 157 -4.33 -9.53 -10.67
CA ALA A 157 -3.68 -10.84 -10.76
C ALA A 157 -2.65 -10.96 -11.91
N VAL A 158 -2.67 -10.05 -12.89
CA VAL A 158 -1.84 -10.16 -14.10
C VAL A 158 -0.85 -9.00 -14.26
N CYS A 159 -1.28 -7.77 -14.00
CA CYS A 159 -0.47 -6.58 -14.20
C CYS A 159 0.46 -6.33 -13.01
N HIS A 160 1.53 -7.11 -12.85
CA HIS A 160 2.55 -6.95 -11.79
C HIS A 160 3.88 -7.57 -12.22
N THR A 161 4.96 -7.39 -11.44
CA THR A 161 6.23 -8.14 -11.62
C THR A 161 6.43 -9.27 -10.62
N ALA A 162 5.54 -9.43 -9.64
CA ALA A 162 5.62 -10.47 -8.59
C ALA A 162 5.81 -11.91 -9.12
N ILE A 163 6.52 -12.72 -8.34
CA ILE A 163 6.89 -14.12 -8.58
C ILE A 163 6.20 -14.99 -7.51
N PRO A 164 5.58 -16.13 -7.89
CA PRO A 164 4.96 -17.04 -6.94
C PRO A 164 6.01 -17.98 -6.33
N VAL A 165 5.98 -18.12 -5.01
CA VAL A 165 6.80 -19.06 -4.26
C VAL A 165 5.86 -20.10 -3.65
N VAL A 166 5.92 -21.32 -4.18
CA VAL A 166 5.04 -22.41 -3.75
C VAL A 166 5.62 -23.08 -2.52
N ASP A 167 4.91 -23.06 -1.40
CA ASP A 167 5.30 -23.82 -0.23
C ASP A 167 4.83 -25.28 -0.37
N SER A 168 5.81 -26.15 -0.63
CA SER A 168 5.67 -27.61 -0.74
C SER A 168 4.90 -28.30 0.41
N LYS A 169 4.76 -27.65 1.58
CA LYS A 169 4.10 -28.24 2.76
C LYS A 169 2.61 -27.97 2.87
N TYR A 170 2.10 -26.89 2.28
CA TYR A 170 0.73 -26.41 2.56
C TYR A 170 -0.10 -26.09 1.31
N ASP A 171 0.44 -26.27 0.09
CA ASP A 171 -0.20 -25.83 -1.16
C ASP A 171 -0.60 -24.34 -1.15
N ASP A 172 0.06 -23.58 -0.28
CA ASP A 172 -0.07 -22.14 -0.17
C ASP A 172 1.01 -21.48 -1.02
N ILE A 173 0.63 -20.40 -1.69
CA ILE A 173 1.49 -19.65 -2.60
C ILE A 173 1.74 -18.30 -1.96
N SER A 174 2.98 -18.06 -1.54
CA SER A 174 3.43 -16.72 -1.18
C SER A 174 3.91 -15.98 -2.42
N TYR A 175 3.90 -14.65 -2.37
CA TYR A 175 4.31 -13.82 -3.49
C TYR A 175 5.47 -12.92 -3.09
N GLU A 176 6.52 -12.94 -3.88
CA GLU A 176 7.65 -12.01 -3.77
C GLU A 176 7.56 -10.99 -4.88
N ALA A 177 7.66 -9.70 -4.54
CA ALA A 177 7.52 -8.60 -5.50
C ALA A 177 8.57 -7.51 -5.24
N GLU A 178 8.87 -6.73 -6.27
CA GLU A 178 9.81 -5.60 -6.18
C GLU A 178 9.27 -4.46 -5.32
N SER A 179 7.94 -4.33 -5.24
CA SER A 179 7.25 -3.34 -4.40
C SER A 179 6.25 -4.02 -3.47
N PRO A 180 6.16 -3.58 -2.19
CA PRO A 180 5.19 -4.13 -1.24
C PRO A 180 3.74 -3.83 -1.63
N ASP A 181 3.50 -2.77 -2.41
CA ASP A 181 2.17 -2.46 -2.95
C ASP A 181 1.74 -3.56 -3.94
N GLU A 182 2.65 -4.01 -4.81
CA GLU A 182 2.37 -5.09 -5.76
C GLU A 182 2.11 -6.42 -5.08
N ALA A 183 2.91 -6.77 -4.07
CA ALA A 183 2.69 -7.96 -3.26
C ALA A 183 1.28 -7.96 -2.65
N THR A 184 0.83 -6.80 -2.16
CA THR A 184 -0.50 -6.61 -1.58
C THR A 184 -1.61 -6.83 -2.61
N PHE A 185 -1.44 -6.31 -3.83
CA PHE A 185 -2.44 -6.49 -4.89
C PHE A 185 -2.60 -7.94 -5.32
N VAL A 186 -1.50 -8.68 -5.44
CA VAL A 186 -1.60 -10.09 -5.82
C VAL A 186 -2.13 -10.99 -4.71
N VAL A 187 -1.80 -10.68 -3.45
CA VAL A 187 -2.42 -11.34 -2.30
C VAL A 187 -3.92 -11.04 -2.29
N ALA A 188 -4.34 -9.80 -2.54
CA ALA A 188 -5.75 -9.44 -2.63
C ALA A 188 -6.46 -10.19 -3.75
N ALA A 189 -5.87 -10.26 -4.95
CA ALA A 189 -6.42 -11.04 -6.05
C ALA A 189 -6.61 -12.51 -5.70
N ARG A 190 -5.63 -13.13 -5.03
CA ARG A 190 -5.70 -14.52 -4.54
C ARG A 190 -6.87 -14.72 -3.58
N GLU A 191 -7.02 -13.86 -2.57
CA GLU A 191 -8.11 -13.97 -1.58
C GLU A 191 -9.50 -13.73 -2.20
N LEU A 192 -9.56 -12.98 -3.30
CA LEU A 192 -10.78 -12.71 -4.08
C LEU A 192 -11.08 -13.79 -5.13
N GLY A 193 -10.27 -14.85 -5.20
CA GLY A 193 -10.49 -16.01 -6.07
C GLY A 193 -9.75 -15.98 -7.41
N PHE A 194 -8.77 -15.09 -7.57
CA PHE A 194 -7.90 -14.97 -8.75
C PHE A 194 -6.45 -15.30 -8.35
N LYS A 195 -6.20 -16.59 -8.11
CA LYS A 195 -4.91 -17.08 -7.62
C LYS A 195 -3.99 -17.39 -8.79
N PHE A 196 -3.03 -16.51 -9.07
CA PHE A 196 -1.96 -16.83 -10.02
C PHE A 196 -0.93 -17.77 -9.36
N TYR A 197 -0.43 -18.75 -10.12
CA TYR A 197 0.44 -19.81 -9.60
C TYR A 197 1.72 -19.99 -10.41
N GLU A 198 1.73 -19.57 -11.67
CA GLU A 198 2.90 -19.68 -12.54
C GLU A 198 3.06 -18.41 -13.36
N LYS A 199 4.31 -17.97 -13.51
CA LYS A 199 4.67 -16.82 -14.31
C LYS A 199 6.00 -17.05 -15.00
N THR A 200 6.00 -16.86 -16.31
CA THR A 200 7.20 -16.85 -17.15
C THR A 200 7.35 -15.47 -17.80
N GLN A 201 8.38 -15.29 -18.64
CA GLN A 201 8.51 -14.06 -19.42
C GLN A 201 7.45 -13.92 -20.53
N GLU A 202 6.85 -15.04 -20.95
CA GLU A 202 5.93 -15.11 -22.09
C GLU A 202 4.49 -15.44 -21.68
N SER A 203 4.25 -15.87 -20.45
CA SER A 203 2.94 -16.29 -19.98
C SER A 203 2.74 -16.08 -18.48
N ILE A 204 1.47 -15.96 -18.09
CA ILE A 204 1.03 -15.98 -16.70
C ILE A 204 -0.21 -16.86 -16.59
N SER A 205 -0.21 -17.76 -15.61
CA SER A 205 -1.27 -18.74 -15.41
C SER A 205 -1.93 -18.52 -14.06
N LEU A 206 -3.26 -18.51 -14.05
CA LEU A 206 -4.05 -18.27 -12.85
C LEU A 206 -5.29 -19.14 -12.78
N HIS A 207 -5.66 -19.47 -11.55
CA HIS A 207 -6.93 -20.08 -11.21
C HIS A 207 -7.94 -18.94 -11.00
N GLU A 208 -8.95 -18.86 -11.85
CA GLU A 208 -10.07 -17.92 -11.68
C GLU A 208 -11.41 -18.67 -11.66
N PHE A 209 -12.38 -18.06 -10.98
CA PHE A 209 -13.74 -18.57 -11.00
C PHE A 209 -14.46 -18.10 -12.28
N GLU A 210 -14.86 -19.05 -13.11
CA GLU A 210 -15.62 -18.77 -14.33
C GLU A 210 -17.09 -18.62 -14.00
N THR A 211 -17.61 -17.39 -14.03
CA THR A 211 -19.02 -17.08 -13.78
C THR A 211 -19.98 -17.90 -14.64
N SER A 212 -19.67 -18.03 -15.93
CA SER A 212 -20.50 -18.73 -16.92
C SER A 212 -20.67 -20.23 -16.65
N LEU A 213 -19.67 -20.86 -16.02
CA LEU A 213 -19.61 -22.31 -15.80
C LEU A 213 -19.73 -22.70 -14.32
N GLY A 214 -19.72 -21.72 -13.40
CA GLY A 214 -19.84 -21.93 -11.96
C GLY A 214 -18.71 -22.77 -11.36
N ARG A 215 -17.51 -22.75 -11.96
CA ARG A 215 -16.36 -23.56 -11.52
C ARG A 215 -15.04 -22.79 -11.64
N MET A 216 -14.07 -23.19 -10.82
CA MET A 216 -12.68 -22.74 -10.98
C MET A 216 -12.11 -23.30 -12.28
N MET A 217 -11.43 -22.45 -13.04
CA MET A 217 -10.73 -22.80 -14.26
C MET A 217 -9.32 -22.24 -14.27
N ASP A 218 -8.43 -22.99 -14.91
CA ASP A 218 -7.07 -22.56 -15.17
C ASP A 218 -7.10 -21.75 -16.45
N ARG A 219 -6.66 -20.49 -16.38
CA ARG A 219 -6.50 -19.62 -17.54
C ARG A 219 -5.04 -19.25 -17.70
N THR A 220 -4.55 -19.35 -18.93
CA THR A 220 -3.20 -18.92 -19.28
C THR A 220 -3.26 -17.73 -20.22
N TYR A 221 -2.67 -16.62 -19.79
CA TYR A 221 -2.54 -15.42 -20.61
C TYR A 221 -1.13 -15.36 -21.19
N LYS A 222 -1.02 -15.12 -22.49
CA LYS A 222 0.27 -14.91 -23.15
C LYS A 222 0.67 -13.44 -23.01
N ILE A 223 1.81 -13.16 -22.42
CA ILE A 223 2.35 -11.81 -22.26
C ILE A 223 3.04 -11.42 -23.58
N LEU A 224 2.51 -10.39 -24.24
CA LEU A 224 3.10 -9.85 -25.47
C LEU A 224 4.16 -8.80 -25.16
N CYS A 225 3.88 -7.95 -24.17
CA CYS A 225 4.77 -6.85 -23.78
C CYS A 225 4.45 -6.40 -22.36
N THR A 226 5.48 -6.03 -21.59
CA THR A 226 5.33 -5.40 -20.27
C THR A 226 5.96 -4.02 -20.29
N LEU A 227 5.15 -3.00 -20.03
CA LEU A 227 5.58 -1.62 -19.86
C LEU A 227 5.81 -1.37 -18.37
N LEU A 228 7.08 -1.46 -17.96
CA LEU A 228 7.49 -1.35 -16.57
C LEU A 228 7.15 0.03 -15.97
N PHE A 229 7.01 0.04 -14.64
CA PHE A 229 6.86 1.26 -13.89
C PHE A 229 8.10 2.15 -14.00
N SER A 230 7.88 3.44 -14.23
CA SER A 230 8.90 4.47 -14.13
C SER A 230 8.36 5.68 -13.37
N SER A 231 9.22 6.35 -12.62
CA SER A 231 8.89 7.61 -11.92
C SER A 231 8.42 8.71 -12.86
N SER A 232 8.85 8.70 -14.14
CA SER A 232 8.37 9.62 -15.17
C SER A 232 6.90 9.36 -15.52
N ARG A 233 6.55 8.09 -15.75
CA ARG A 233 5.24 7.67 -16.25
C ARG A 233 4.19 7.43 -15.16
N LYS A 234 4.62 7.09 -13.94
CA LYS A 234 3.78 6.85 -12.74
C LYS A 234 2.67 5.80 -12.94
N ARG A 235 2.92 4.82 -13.81
CA ARG A 235 2.00 3.73 -14.15
C ARG A 235 2.79 2.55 -14.70
N MET A 236 2.17 1.38 -14.66
CA MET A 236 2.65 0.13 -15.22
C MET A 236 1.54 -0.46 -16.09
N SER A 237 1.91 -1.06 -17.22
CA SER A 237 0.96 -1.78 -18.06
C SER A 237 1.50 -3.12 -18.53
N VAL A 238 0.60 -4.07 -18.73
CA VAL A 238 0.91 -5.38 -19.32
C VAL A 238 -0.04 -5.61 -20.48
N ILE A 239 0.51 -5.96 -21.63
CA ILE A 239 -0.24 -6.35 -22.81
C ILE A 239 -0.26 -7.86 -22.89
N ILE A 240 -1.45 -8.43 -22.92
CA ILE A 240 -1.69 -9.86 -22.95
C ILE A 240 -2.56 -10.26 -24.13
N MET A 241 -2.42 -11.52 -24.53
CA MET A 241 -3.31 -12.20 -25.45
C MET A 241 -4.05 -13.31 -24.70
N THR A 242 -5.37 -13.30 -24.80
CA THR A 242 -6.23 -14.33 -24.20
C THR A 242 -6.21 -15.62 -25.04
N GLU A 243 -6.71 -16.72 -24.49
CA GLU A 243 -6.84 -18.00 -25.20
C GLU A 243 -7.78 -17.91 -26.41
N GLU A 244 -8.73 -16.97 -26.38
CA GLU A 244 -9.64 -16.65 -27.47
C GLU A 244 -9.01 -15.75 -28.56
N GLY A 245 -7.74 -15.36 -28.40
CA GLY A 245 -7.00 -14.53 -29.37
C GLY A 245 -7.25 -13.03 -29.24
N GLN A 246 -7.88 -12.57 -28.16
CA GLN A 246 -8.12 -11.14 -27.92
C GLN A 246 -6.89 -10.49 -27.28
N ILE A 247 -6.54 -9.28 -27.71
CA ILE A 247 -5.43 -8.51 -27.12
C ILE A 247 -6.00 -7.51 -26.12
N LEU A 248 -5.54 -7.63 -24.87
CA LEU A 248 -5.93 -6.78 -23.76
C LEU A 248 -4.72 -5.99 -23.26
N ILE A 249 -4.92 -4.71 -23.03
CA ILE A 249 -3.95 -3.83 -22.37
C ILE A 249 -4.46 -3.59 -20.95
N PHE A 250 -3.74 -4.08 -19.96
CA PHE A 250 -4.01 -3.80 -18.55
C PHE A 250 -3.11 -2.68 -18.07
N CYS A 251 -3.67 -1.67 -17.41
CA CYS A 251 -2.94 -0.51 -16.91
C CYS A 251 -3.32 -0.22 -15.46
N LYS A 252 -2.29 -0.04 -14.62
CA LYS A 252 -2.44 0.40 -13.22
C LYS A 252 -1.48 1.54 -12.90
N GLY A 253 -1.92 2.53 -12.14
CA GLY A 253 -1.08 3.70 -11.88
C GLY A 253 -1.76 4.83 -11.13
N ALA A 254 -1.04 5.94 -11.02
CA ALA A 254 -1.54 7.12 -10.32
C ALA A 254 -2.78 7.72 -11.01
N TYR A 255 -3.66 8.32 -10.20
CA TYR A 255 -4.87 9.00 -10.66
C TYR A 255 -4.64 9.90 -11.88
N SER A 256 -3.68 10.84 -11.79
CA SER A 256 -3.41 11.79 -12.88
C SER A 256 -2.88 11.12 -14.16
N ALA A 257 -2.16 10.00 -14.01
CA ALA A 257 -1.55 9.30 -15.12
C ALA A 257 -2.59 8.50 -15.92
N ILE A 258 -3.58 7.90 -15.25
CA ILE A 258 -4.62 7.13 -15.95
C ILE A 258 -5.74 8.02 -16.45
N PHE A 259 -6.23 8.98 -15.65
CA PHE A 259 -7.37 9.82 -16.04
C PHE A 259 -7.12 10.64 -17.31
N SER A 260 -5.87 10.99 -17.59
CA SER A 260 -5.48 11.68 -18.84
C SER A 260 -5.51 10.80 -20.10
N ARG A 261 -5.68 9.48 -19.95
CA ARG A 261 -5.62 8.46 -21.01
C ARG A 261 -6.92 7.68 -21.17
N LEU A 262 -7.96 8.04 -20.42
CA LEU A 262 -9.26 7.41 -20.54
C LEU A 262 -9.94 7.80 -21.86
N ALA A 263 -10.65 6.86 -22.47
CA ALA A 263 -11.49 7.11 -23.63
C ALA A 263 -12.53 8.19 -23.29
N LYS A 264 -12.78 9.15 -24.19
CA LYS A 264 -13.70 10.28 -23.91
C LYS A 264 -15.15 9.84 -23.82
N ASP A 265 -15.48 8.74 -24.49
CA ASP A 265 -16.80 8.14 -24.52
C ASP A 265 -16.89 7.10 -23.37
N GLU A 266 -18.08 6.92 -22.79
CA GLU A 266 -18.38 5.87 -21.78
C GLU A 266 -17.81 6.05 -20.35
N GLN A 267 -17.52 7.28 -19.93
CA GLN A 267 -17.00 7.59 -18.59
C GLN A 267 -18.05 7.71 -17.47
N ILE A 268 -19.00 6.77 -17.39
CA ILE A 268 -20.12 6.84 -16.42
C ILE A 268 -19.60 6.80 -14.97
N TYR A 269 -18.56 6.02 -14.69
CA TYR A 269 -18.05 5.78 -13.34
C TYR A 269 -16.98 6.79 -12.88
N VAL A 270 -16.51 7.66 -13.77
CA VAL A 270 -15.40 8.58 -13.51
C VAL A 270 -15.71 9.56 -12.35
N PRO A 271 -16.88 10.21 -12.27
CA PRO A 271 -17.20 11.12 -11.18
C PRO A 271 -17.21 10.41 -9.82
N ALA A 272 -17.96 9.30 -9.70
CA ALA A 272 -18.06 8.55 -8.44
C ALA A 272 -16.70 7.99 -7.99
N THR A 273 -15.93 7.42 -8.92
CA THR A 273 -14.58 6.88 -8.60
C THR A 273 -13.63 8.00 -8.16
N ARG A 274 -13.74 9.20 -8.74
CA ARG A 274 -12.94 10.36 -8.34
C ARG A 274 -13.25 10.79 -6.90
N ASP A 275 -14.52 10.80 -6.53
CA ASP A 275 -14.95 11.16 -5.18
C ASP A 275 -14.41 10.13 -4.16
N HIS A 276 -14.51 8.83 -4.45
CA HIS A 276 -13.92 7.79 -3.60
C HIS A 276 -12.40 7.91 -3.48
N ILE A 277 -11.67 8.21 -4.57
CA ILE A 277 -10.21 8.42 -4.52
C ILE A 277 -9.86 9.58 -3.59
N ASN A 278 -10.64 10.66 -3.61
CA ASN A 278 -10.42 11.80 -2.71
C ASN A 278 -10.66 11.37 -1.26
N GLU A 279 -11.75 10.67 -0.97
CA GLU A 279 -12.05 10.15 0.38
C GLU A 279 -10.94 9.21 0.91
N TYR A 280 -10.48 8.28 0.07
CA TYR A 280 -9.39 7.38 0.42
C TYR A 280 -8.08 8.14 0.70
N SER A 281 -7.80 9.16 -0.11
CA SER A 281 -6.61 10.01 0.05
C SER A 281 -6.68 10.84 1.33
N GLU A 282 -7.86 11.38 1.67
CA GLU A 282 -8.14 12.08 2.93
C GLU A 282 -7.98 11.16 4.14
N SER A 283 -8.35 9.88 3.98
CA SER A 283 -8.15 8.82 4.98
C SER A 283 -6.70 8.32 5.08
N GLY A 284 -5.78 8.88 4.29
CA GLY A 284 -4.36 8.52 4.29
C GLY A 284 -4.02 7.22 3.55
N LEU A 285 -4.94 6.69 2.74
CA LEU A 285 -4.73 5.49 1.95
C LEU A 285 -3.99 5.81 0.65
N ARG A 286 -3.11 4.89 0.23
CA ARG A 286 -2.47 4.95 -1.08
C ARG A 286 -3.44 4.45 -2.13
N THR A 287 -3.86 5.34 -3.03
CA THR A 287 -4.79 4.99 -4.10
C THR A 287 -4.07 4.61 -5.39
N MET A 288 -4.53 3.58 -6.08
CA MET A 288 -4.10 3.28 -7.45
C MET A 288 -5.30 3.06 -8.36
N VAL A 289 -5.30 3.71 -9.52
CA VAL A 289 -6.36 3.58 -10.52
C VAL A 289 -6.07 2.40 -11.42
N ILE A 290 -7.12 1.72 -11.86
CA ILE A 290 -7.05 0.53 -12.71
C ILE A 290 -7.94 0.75 -13.93
N ALA A 291 -7.35 0.51 -15.09
CA ALA A 291 -8.04 0.63 -16.36
C ALA A 291 -7.56 -0.46 -17.33
N TYR A 292 -8.36 -0.72 -18.35
CA TYR A 292 -7.99 -1.66 -19.41
C TYR A 292 -8.44 -1.14 -20.77
N CYS A 293 -7.93 -1.73 -21.85
CA CYS A 293 -8.43 -1.50 -23.20
C CYS A 293 -8.32 -2.77 -24.01
N MET A 294 -9.23 -2.93 -24.98
CA MET A 294 -9.16 -3.98 -26.00
C MET A 294 -8.60 -3.38 -27.28
N VAL A 295 -7.59 -4.03 -27.87
CA VAL A 295 -6.97 -3.55 -29.11
C VAL A 295 -7.03 -4.63 -30.17
N ILE A 296 -7.25 -4.22 -31.42
CA ILE A 296 -7.28 -5.13 -32.56
C ILE A 296 -5.85 -5.50 -32.95
N GLU A 297 -5.64 -6.73 -33.41
CA GLU A 297 -4.31 -7.27 -33.70
C GLU A 297 -3.52 -6.42 -34.72
N GLU A 298 -4.14 -5.90 -35.78
CA GLU A 298 -3.42 -5.08 -36.76
C GLU A 298 -2.92 -3.76 -36.17
N GLU A 299 -3.74 -3.11 -35.34
CA GLU A 299 -3.37 -1.87 -34.66
C GLU A 299 -2.26 -2.10 -33.65
N PHE A 300 -2.37 -3.17 -32.86
CA PHE A 300 -1.35 -3.52 -31.88
C PHE A 300 0.01 -3.79 -32.56
N ASN A 301 0.03 -4.52 -33.67
CA ASN A 301 1.28 -4.84 -34.39
C ASN A 301 2.02 -3.58 -34.86
N ILE A 302 1.29 -2.56 -35.33
CA ILE A 302 1.87 -1.27 -35.74
C ILE A 302 2.50 -0.56 -34.54
N LEU A 303 1.77 -0.47 -33.42
CA LEU A 303 2.24 0.18 -32.20
C LEU A 303 3.44 -0.57 -31.59
N TYR A 304 3.39 -1.90 -31.60
CA TYR A 304 4.45 -2.75 -31.08
C TYR A 304 5.73 -2.67 -31.92
N GLU A 305 5.62 -2.55 -33.25
CA GLU A 305 6.78 -2.33 -34.12
C GLU A 305 7.48 -1.00 -33.77
N GLU A 306 6.72 0.06 -33.53
CA GLU A 306 7.28 1.34 -33.09
C GLU A 306 7.96 1.22 -31.71
N PHE A 307 7.32 0.55 -30.75
CA PHE A 307 7.88 0.31 -29.43
C PHE A 307 9.16 -0.54 -29.47
N SER A 308 9.19 -1.58 -30.31
CA SER A 308 10.36 -2.43 -30.51
C SER A 308 11.52 -1.67 -31.13
N LYS A 309 11.25 -0.80 -32.12
CA LYS A 309 12.26 0.11 -32.70
C LYS A 309 12.83 1.07 -31.66
N ALA A 310 11.97 1.65 -30.81
CA ALA A 310 12.40 2.54 -29.74
C ALA A 310 13.25 1.80 -28.69
N SER A 311 12.85 0.60 -28.29
CA SER A 311 13.54 -0.22 -27.28
C SER A 311 14.92 -0.70 -27.73
N ASN A 312 15.07 -1.01 -29.03
CA ASN A 312 16.32 -1.45 -29.64
C ASN A 312 17.22 -0.28 -30.09
N SER A 313 16.78 0.97 -29.92
CA SER A 313 17.59 2.14 -30.24
C SER A 313 18.77 2.26 -29.28
N VAL A 314 19.98 2.50 -29.81
CA VAL A 314 21.22 2.69 -29.03
C VAL A 314 21.51 4.18 -28.77
N SER A 315 20.53 5.04 -29.00
CA SER A 315 20.69 6.49 -28.82
C SER A 315 20.66 6.90 -27.33
N CYS A 316 21.23 8.07 -27.01
CA CYS A 316 21.16 8.62 -25.66
C CYS A 316 19.73 8.96 -25.20
N ASN A 317 18.79 9.16 -26.13
CA ASN A 317 17.40 9.50 -25.86
C ASN A 317 16.47 8.27 -25.86
N ARG A 318 17.04 7.06 -25.70
CA ARG A 318 16.29 5.81 -25.75
C ARG A 318 15.10 5.80 -24.79
N ASP A 319 15.30 6.23 -23.55
CA ASP A 319 14.26 6.17 -22.52
C ASP A 319 13.07 7.10 -22.86
N GLU A 320 13.34 8.30 -23.41
CA GLU A 320 12.30 9.21 -23.87
C GLU A 320 11.53 8.65 -25.08
N MET A 321 12.23 7.98 -26.01
CA MET A 321 11.60 7.34 -27.16
C MET A 321 10.69 6.17 -26.74
N VAL A 322 11.16 5.36 -25.79
CA VAL A 322 10.38 4.25 -25.22
C VAL A 322 9.15 4.76 -24.50
N ASP A 323 9.29 5.83 -23.70
CA ASP A 323 8.17 6.45 -22.99
C ASP A 323 7.13 7.03 -23.98
N ALA A 324 7.58 7.67 -25.06
CA ALA A 324 6.70 8.21 -26.10
C ALA A 324 5.95 7.10 -26.88
N ALA A 325 6.63 5.99 -27.19
CA ALA A 325 6.00 4.84 -27.84
C ALA A 325 4.99 4.16 -26.90
N ALA A 326 5.33 3.99 -25.63
CA ALA A 326 4.44 3.44 -24.62
C ALA A 326 3.17 4.31 -24.43
N GLU A 327 3.31 5.63 -24.51
CA GLU A 327 2.18 6.56 -24.44
C GLU A 327 1.23 6.50 -25.64
N LYS A 328 1.66 5.94 -26.77
CA LYS A 328 0.76 5.64 -27.90
C LYS A 328 -0.04 4.37 -27.68
N ILE A 329 0.56 3.36 -27.03
CA ILE A 329 -0.09 2.10 -26.66
C ILE A 329 -1.15 2.32 -25.58
N GLU A 330 -0.87 3.18 -24.60
CA GLU A 330 -1.74 3.43 -23.45
C GLU A 330 -2.72 4.58 -23.69
N ARG A 331 -3.60 4.43 -24.68
CA ARG A 331 -4.66 5.39 -25.00
C ARG A 331 -6.03 4.75 -24.99
N ASP A 332 -7.04 5.60 -24.88
CA ASP A 332 -8.45 5.22 -24.92
C ASP A 332 -8.79 4.10 -23.93
N LEU A 333 -8.25 4.22 -22.71
CA LEU A 333 -8.45 3.25 -21.64
C LEU A 333 -9.87 3.36 -21.06
N ILE A 334 -10.45 2.22 -20.71
CA ILE A 334 -11.73 2.09 -20.01
C ILE A 334 -11.45 1.95 -18.51
N LEU A 335 -12.01 2.85 -17.71
CA LEU A 335 -11.87 2.84 -16.26
C LEU A 335 -12.61 1.64 -15.66
N LEU A 336 -11.91 0.83 -14.86
CA LEU A 336 -12.51 -0.24 -14.05
C LEU A 336 -12.82 0.25 -12.64
N GLY A 337 -11.88 0.99 -12.06
CA GLY A 337 -11.97 1.40 -10.67
C GLY A 337 -10.67 1.91 -10.06
N ALA A 338 -10.61 1.91 -8.74
CA ALA A 338 -9.45 2.27 -7.95
C ALA A 338 -9.32 1.37 -6.72
N THR A 339 -8.09 1.14 -6.28
CA THR A 339 -7.77 0.41 -5.05
C THR A 339 -7.21 1.36 -4.01
N ALA A 340 -7.37 1.00 -2.74
CA ALA A 340 -6.87 1.76 -1.61
C ALA A 340 -6.10 0.83 -0.65
N VAL A 341 -4.82 1.13 -0.48
CA VAL A 341 -3.88 0.36 0.33
C VAL A 341 -3.41 1.19 1.52
N GLU A 342 -3.47 0.63 2.72
CA GLU A 342 -2.95 1.26 3.93
C GLU A 342 -1.49 0.87 4.14
N ASP A 343 -0.65 1.86 4.41
CA ASP A 343 0.69 1.64 4.97
C ASP A 343 0.56 1.67 6.50
N ARG A 344 0.52 0.50 7.14
CA ARG A 344 0.22 0.41 8.58
C ARG A 344 1.17 1.27 9.40
N LEU A 345 0.60 2.07 10.29
CA LEU A 345 1.33 2.82 11.29
C LEU A 345 1.79 1.90 12.44
N GLN A 346 2.90 2.27 13.08
CA GLN A 346 3.33 1.61 14.31
C GLN A 346 2.30 1.84 15.42
N LYS A 347 2.22 0.87 16.34
CA LYS A 347 1.29 0.93 17.47
C LYS A 347 1.56 2.18 18.31
N GLY A 348 0.52 2.94 18.62
CA GLY A 348 0.61 4.12 19.49
C GLY A 348 1.07 5.41 18.80
N VAL A 349 1.41 5.39 17.51
CA VAL A 349 1.78 6.59 16.75
C VAL A 349 0.64 7.62 16.76
N ASN A 350 -0.61 7.18 16.57
CA ASN A 350 -1.76 8.09 16.57
C ASN A 350 -2.06 8.71 17.94
N THR A 351 -1.82 7.97 19.03
CA THR A 351 -1.96 8.50 20.39
C THR A 351 -0.83 9.48 20.73
N PHE A 352 0.37 9.21 20.23
CA PHE A 352 1.52 10.11 20.41
C PHE A 352 1.24 11.50 19.85
N PHE A 353 0.56 11.59 18.69
CA PHE A 353 0.20 12.86 18.07
C PHE A 353 -0.78 13.73 18.85
N LYS A 354 -1.56 13.16 19.77
CA LYS A 354 -2.53 13.94 20.56
C LYS A 354 -1.86 14.78 21.66
N ASN A 355 -0.57 14.58 21.95
CA ASN A 355 0.12 15.22 23.08
C ASN A 355 0.77 16.59 22.77
N GLY A 356 0.43 17.25 21.67
CA GLY A 356 0.66 18.70 21.47
C GLY A 356 2.11 19.17 21.24
N LEU A 357 3.09 18.27 21.11
CA LEU A 357 4.44 18.66 20.69
C LEU A 357 4.53 18.80 19.15
N PRO A 358 5.12 19.88 18.61
CA PRO A 358 5.28 20.03 17.17
C PRO A 358 6.27 18.98 16.63
N LEU A 359 5.75 18.08 15.79
CA LEU A 359 6.53 17.07 15.07
C LEU A 359 6.77 17.51 13.63
N PHE A 360 8.00 17.35 13.16
CA PHE A 360 8.35 17.47 11.75
C PHE A 360 8.77 16.13 11.19
N TYR A 361 8.33 15.84 9.97
CA TYR A 361 8.74 14.65 9.25
C TYR A 361 9.88 14.98 8.29
N LEU A 362 10.93 14.18 8.34
CA LEU A 362 12.00 14.22 7.36
C LEU A 362 11.73 13.15 6.30
N PHE A 363 11.47 13.58 5.07
CA PHE A 363 11.34 12.68 3.93
C PHE A 363 12.69 12.62 3.20
N CYS A 364 13.44 11.53 3.38
CA CYS A 364 14.69 11.32 2.66
C CYS A 364 14.36 10.81 1.24
N ASN A 365 14.10 11.71 0.30
CA ASN A 365 14.19 11.38 -1.12
C ASN A 365 15.69 11.41 -1.49
N PHE A 366 16.21 10.31 -2.04
CA PHE A 366 17.64 10.00 -2.23
C PHE A 366 18.49 11.01 -3.04
N HIS A 367 18.01 12.22 -3.34
CA HIS A 367 18.80 13.23 -4.02
C HIS A 367 18.70 14.67 -3.47
N PHE A 368 17.75 15.00 -2.57
CA PHE A 368 17.66 16.34 -1.96
C PHE A 368 16.92 16.26 -0.62
N PHE A 369 17.53 16.77 0.46
CA PHE A 369 16.82 17.07 1.70
C PHE A 369 15.75 18.13 1.41
N SER A 370 14.50 17.71 1.25
CA SER A 370 13.35 18.61 1.17
C SER A 370 12.54 18.43 2.44
N ILE A 371 12.54 19.45 3.30
CA ILE A 371 11.74 19.52 4.52
C ILE A 371 10.32 19.89 4.09
N CYS A 372 9.35 19.00 4.25
CA CYS A 372 7.94 19.31 4.01
C CYS A 372 7.04 18.49 4.95
N LEU A 373 6.53 19.13 5.99
CA LEU A 373 5.10 19.39 6.27
C LEU A 373 4.97 19.90 7.72
N TRP A 374 4.21 20.97 7.94
CA TRP A 374 3.77 21.42 9.26
C TRP A 374 2.47 20.71 9.59
N VAL A 375 2.39 20.04 10.74
CA VAL A 375 1.10 19.65 11.33
C VAL A 375 0.96 20.44 12.63
N TYR A 376 0.19 21.53 12.58
CA TYR A 376 -0.39 22.13 13.77
C TYR A 376 -1.64 21.33 14.11
N LEU A 377 -1.63 20.62 15.23
CA LEU A 377 -2.86 20.18 15.89
C LEU A 377 -3.16 21.27 16.91
N ASP A 378 -4.06 22.19 16.56
CA ASP A 378 -4.68 23.14 17.50
C ASP A 378 -5.75 22.44 18.34
#